data_AF-A0A538AVH2-F1
#
_entry.id   AF-A0A538AVH2-F1
#
_cell.length_a   1.000
_cell.length_b   1.000
_cell.length_c   1.000
_cell.angle_alpha   90.00
_cell.angle_beta   90.00
_cell.angle_gamma   90.00
#
_symmetry.space_group_name_H-M   'P 1'
#
loop_
_entity.id
_entity.type
_entity.pdbx_description
1 polymer ?
#
loop_
_entity_poly.entity_id
_entity_poly.type
_entity_poly.pdbx_seq_one_letter_code
_entity_poly.pdbx_strand_id
1 'polypeptide(L)'
;MSPYTDEGPISEEELAQNRLYPVLERWRASLGDRLAGDWLEWWRSPTVNVAIREPSADEVSILSREAAEIGWEARIVPARHTASELQDFTKRATALIARRQPDALISAGPDPSTNKIYVVLREPDRSLIEELYRSLPQDVMILSIESGTWTSYVPLA
;
A
#
# COMPACT_ATOMS: atom_id res chain seq x y z
N MET A 1 1.27 -41.97 15.01
CA MET A 1 2.51 -41.33 14.48
C MET A 1 2.12 -39.92 14.05
N SER A 2 2.44 -38.92 14.89
CA SER A 2 2.24 -37.52 14.54
C SER A 2 3.33 -37.07 13.56
N PRO A 3 3.01 -36.38 12.46
CA PRO A 3 4.00 -35.83 11.56
C PRO A 3 4.38 -34.41 12.01
N TYR A 4 4.91 -34.27 13.23
CA TYR A 4 5.57 -33.04 13.63
C TYR A 4 7.06 -33.26 13.37
N THR A 5 7.55 -32.70 12.27
CA THR A 5 8.99 -32.56 12.00
C THR A 5 9.63 -31.70 13.11
N ASP A 6 10.92 -31.93 13.39
CA ASP A 6 11.74 -31.33 14.47
C ASP A 6 11.91 -29.80 14.44
N GLU A 7 11.17 -29.11 13.58
CA GLU A 7 11.20 -27.66 13.42
C GLU A 7 9.94 -27.11 14.08
N GLY A 8 10.08 -26.08 14.92
CA GLY A 8 8.98 -25.48 15.69
C GLY A 8 7.82 -24.96 14.81
N PRO A 9 6.86 -24.23 15.38
CA PRO A 9 5.82 -23.59 14.57
C PRO A 9 6.46 -22.75 13.45
N ILE A 10 5.96 -22.92 12.22
CA ILE A 10 6.42 -22.18 11.03
C ILE A 10 6.44 -20.68 11.34
N SER A 11 7.56 -20.01 11.06
CA SER A 11 7.68 -18.56 11.29
C SER A 11 6.77 -17.75 10.34
N GLU A 12 6.47 -16.50 10.69
CA GLU A 12 5.68 -15.59 9.84
C GLU A 12 6.30 -15.43 8.44
N GLU A 13 7.63 -15.35 8.38
CA GLU A 13 8.41 -15.23 7.15
C GLU A 13 8.33 -16.50 6.31
N GLU A 14 8.42 -17.68 6.91
CA GLU A 14 8.27 -18.96 6.22
C GLU A 14 6.83 -19.22 5.76
N LEU A 15 5.83 -18.77 6.53
CA LEU A 15 4.41 -18.86 6.17
C LEU A 15 4.11 -17.98 4.94
N ALA A 16 4.65 -16.77 4.91
CA ALA A 16 4.51 -15.85 3.78
C ALA A 16 5.26 -16.36 2.53
N GLN A 17 6.50 -16.82 2.70
CA GLN A 17 7.36 -17.23 1.60
C GLN A 17 6.91 -18.52 0.90
N ASN A 18 6.52 -19.55 1.67
CA ASN A 18 6.30 -20.89 1.10
C ASN A 18 4.88 -21.10 0.55
N ARG A 19 3.90 -20.30 0.97
CA ARG A 19 2.48 -20.54 0.61
C ARG A 19 1.75 -19.33 0.05
N LEU A 20 2.01 -18.13 0.57
CA LEU A 20 1.25 -16.94 0.18
C LEU A 20 1.75 -16.30 -1.13
N TYR A 21 3.06 -16.11 -1.30
CA TYR A 21 3.57 -15.40 -2.49
C TYR A 21 3.15 -16.03 -3.83
N PRO A 22 3.18 -17.36 -4.02
CA PRO A 22 2.71 -17.96 -5.27
C PRO A 22 1.21 -17.71 -5.53
N VAL A 23 0.39 -17.58 -4.48
CA VAL A 23 -1.04 -17.23 -4.60
C VAL A 23 -1.19 -15.77 -5.00
N LEU A 24 -0.46 -14.87 -4.34
CA LEU A 24 -0.45 -13.44 -4.64
C LEU A 24 0.01 -13.15 -6.08
N GLU A 25 1.05 -13.83 -6.55
CA GLU A 25 1.53 -13.69 -7.94
C GLU A 25 0.45 -14.07 -8.96
N ARG A 26 -0.28 -15.16 -8.71
CA ARG A 26 -1.40 -15.57 -9.57
C ARG A 26 -2.54 -14.55 -9.54
N TRP A 27 -2.87 -14.03 -8.37
CA TRP A 27 -3.89 -12.98 -8.25
C TRP A 27 -3.49 -11.71 -8.96
N ARG A 28 -2.24 -11.26 -8.81
CA ARG A 28 -1.69 -10.11 -9.52
C ARG A 28 -1.78 -10.31 -11.05
N ALA A 29 -1.46 -11.50 -11.53
CA ALA A 29 -1.57 -11.83 -12.94
C ALA A 29 -3.03 -11.89 -13.43
N SER A 30 -3.96 -12.45 -12.65
CA SER A 30 -5.37 -12.61 -13.06
C SER A 30 -6.17 -11.31 -12.98
N LEU A 31 -5.93 -10.50 -11.96
CA LEU A 31 -6.61 -9.22 -11.76
C LEU A 31 -6.07 -8.12 -12.69
N GLY A 32 -4.79 -8.23 -13.09
CA GLY A 32 -4.14 -7.32 -14.02
C GLY A 32 -4.30 -5.86 -13.60
N ASP A 33 -4.70 -5.01 -14.56
CA ASP A 33 -4.82 -3.56 -14.37
C ASP A 33 -5.89 -3.13 -13.36
N ARG A 34 -6.78 -4.03 -12.93
CA ARG A 34 -7.80 -3.73 -11.90
C ARG A 34 -7.24 -3.75 -10.49
N LEU A 35 -6.06 -4.33 -10.28
CA LEU A 35 -5.42 -4.37 -8.97
C LEU A 35 -4.96 -2.97 -8.55
N ALA A 36 -5.34 -2.58 -7.33
CA ALA A 36 -4.91 -1.34 -6.69
C ALA A 36 -3.79 -1.54 -5.66
N GLY A 37 -3.56 -2.79 -5.26
CA GLY A 37 -2.45 -3.23 -4.43
C GLY A 37 -2.87 -4.29 -3.41
N ASP A 38 -1.89 -4.82 -2.68
CA ASP A 38 -2.10 -5.82 -1.64
C ASP A 38 -1.17 -5.55 -0.44
N TRP A 39 -1.63 -5.90 0.77
CA TRP A 39 -0.86 -5.77 2.01
C TRP A 39 -1.27 -6.82 3.05
N LEU A 40 -0.38 -7.08 4.00
CA LEU A 40 -0.55 -8.11 5.01
C LEU A 40 -0.87 -7.51 6.38
N GLU A 41 -1.77 -8.16 7.10
CA GLU A 41 -2.13 -7.86 8.49
C GLU A 41 -1.97 -9.12 9.35
N TRP A 42 -1.31 -8.97 10.52
CA TRP A 42 -0.91 -10.10 11.37
C TRP A 42 -1.54 -10.11 12.77
N TRP A 43 -2.30 -9.08 13.14
CA TRP A 43 -2.72 -8.81 14.51
C TRP A 43 -3.71 -9.82 15.13
N ARG A 44 -4.28 -10.75 14.34
CA ARG A 44 -5.18 -11.82 14.82
C ARG A 44 -5.03 -13.10 14.00
N SER A 45 -5.61 -13.10 12.81
CA SER A 45 -5.42 -14.11 11.77
C SER A 45 -4.55 -13.49 10.68
N PRO A 46 -3.58 -14.22 10.10
CA PRO A 46 -2.87 -13.78 8.91
C PRO A 46 -3.87 -13.42 7.81
N THR A 47 -3.95 -12.13 7.50
CA THR A 47 -4.92 -11.59 6.54
C THR A 47 -4.16 -10.95 5.39
N VAL A 48 -4.53 -11.32 4.17
CA VAL A 48 -4.12 -10.64 2.96
C VAL A 48 -5.26 -9.73 2.52
N ASN A 49 -4.99 -8.43 2.49
CA ASN A 49 -5.92 -7.45 1.95
C ASN A 49 -5.59 -7.22 0.48
N VAL A 50 -6.61 -7.18 -0.37
CA VAL A 50 -6.46 -6.98 -1.82
C VAL A 50 -7.41 -5.88 -2.26
N ALA A 51 -6.86 -4.76 -2.71
CA ALA A 51 -7.64 -3.66 -3.23
C ALA A 51 -7.88 -3.85 -4.74
N ILE A 52 -9.14 -3.88 -5.17
CA ILE A 52 -9.53 -4.22 -6.56
C ILE A 52 -10.58 -3.23 -7.05
N ARG A 53 -10.45 -2.73 -8.28
CA ARG A 53 -11.48 -1.91 -8.91
C ARG A 53 -12.69 -2.78 -9.32
N GLU A 54 -13.87 -2.38 -8.86
CA GLU A 54 -15.16 -3.00 -9.18
C GLU A 54 -15.17 -4.53 -8.97
N PRO A 55 -14.84 -5.04 -7.77
CA PRO A 55 -14.75 -6.49 -7.55
C PRO A 55 -16.12 -7.15 -7.73
N SER A 56 -16.14 -8.28 -8.44
CA SER A 56 -17.33 -9.12 -8.58
C SER A 56 -17.47 -10.09 -7.40
N ALA A 57 -18.68 -10.62 -7.19
CA ALA A 57 -18.94 -11.61 -6.16
C ALA A 57 -18.16 -12.92 -6.38
N ASP A 58 -17.98 -13.31 -7.65
CA ASP A 58 -17.21 -14.51 -8.02
C ASP A 58 -15.72 -14.32 -7.71
N GLU A 59 -15.15 -13.16 -8.04
CA GLU A 59 -13.77 -12.83 -7.66
C GLU A 59 -13.58 -12.89 -6.15
N VAL A 60 -14.45 -12.23 -5.38
CA VAL A 60 -14.39 -12.27 -3.91
C VAL A 60 -14.41 -13.71 -3.40
N SER A 61 -15.33 -14.53 -3.92
CA SER A 61 -15.48 -15.92 -3.50
C SER A 61 -14.25 -16.78 -3.82
N ILE A 62 -13.68 -16.60 -5.02
CA ILE A 62 -12.49 -17.32 -5.47
C ILE A 62 -11.27 -16.95 -4.62
N LEU A 63 -11.00 -15.64 -4.45
CA LEU A 63 -9.85 -15.18 -3.68
C LEU A 63 -9.94 -15.60 -2.21
N SER A 64 -11.12 -15.49 -1.59
CA SER A 64 -11.32 -15.95 -0.21
C SER A 64 -11.10 -17.45 -0.05
N ARG A 65 -11.53 -18.27 -1.02
CA ARG A 65 -11.28 -19.72 -1.01
C ARG A 65 -9.79 -20.03 -1.14
N GLU A 66 -9.11 -19.42 -2.11
CA GLU A 66 -7.68 -19.67 -2.35
C GLU A 66 -6.79 -19.28 -1.16
N ALA A 67 -7.12 -18.18 -0.46
CA ALA A 67 -6.44 -17.84 0.80
C ALA A 67 -6.72 -18.87 1.91
N ALA A 68 -7.97 -19.28 2.07
CA ALA A 68 -8.36 -20.23 3.11
C ALA A 68 -7.65 -21.59 2.93
N GLU A 69 -7.44 -22.04 1.69
CA GLU A 69 -6.70 -23.27 1.37
C GLU A 69 -5.25 -23.26 1.89
N ILE A 70 -4.65 -22.07 2.04
CA ILE A 70 -3.29 -21.90 2.57
C ILE A 70 -3.24 -21.40 4.01
N GLY A 71 -4.39 -21.32 4.70
CA GLY A 71 -4.49 -20.88 6.08
C GLY A 71 -4.47 -19.36 6.27
N TRP A 72 -4.79 -18.60 5.23
CA TRP A 72 -4.91 -17.14 5.26
C TRP A 72 -6.38 -16.69 5.12
N GLU A 73 -6.69 -15.52 5.64
CA GLU A 73 -7.94 -14.82 5.33
C GLU A 73 -7.70 -13.83 4.17
N ALA A 74 -8.62 -13.75 3.21
CA ALA A 74 -8.58 -12.69 2.19
C ALA A 74 -9.64 -11.62 2.47
N ARG A 75 -9.22 -10.36 2.53
CA ARG A 75 -10.12 -9.20 2.59
C ARG A 75 -10.05 -8.44 1.28
N ILE A 76 -11.14 -8.45 0.53
CA ILE A 76 -11.24 -7.71 -0.74
C ILE A 76 -11.77 -6.32 -0.44
N VAL A 77 -11.00 -5.31 -0.82
CA VAL A 77 -11.33 -3.89 -0.61
C VAL A 77 -11.68 -3.28 -1.97
N PRO A 78 -12.90 -2.74 -2.15
CA PRO A 78 -13.23 -2.01 -3.37
C PRO A 78 -12.34 -0.77 -3.52
N ALA A 79 -11.68 -0.66 -4.67
CA ALA A 79 -10.82 0.46 -5.01
C ALA A 79 -11.49 1.38 -6.03
N ARG A 80 -11.28 2.69 -5.87
CA ARG A 80 -11.65 3.72 -6.86
C ARG A 80 -10.55 3.89 -7.91
N HIS A 81 -9.30 3.79 -7.49
CA HIS A 81 -8.12 3.94 -8.34
C HIS A 81 -7.31 2.65 -8.44
N THR A 82 -6.76 2.37 -9.61
CA THR A 82 -5.83 1.25 -9.82
C THR A 82 -4.42 1.60 -9.34
N ALA A 83 -3.53 0.62 -9.24
CA ALA A 83 -2.14 0.85 -8.84
C ALA A 83 -1.41 1.75 -9.86
N SER A 84 -1.69 1.56 -11.15
CA SER A 84 -1.14 2.39 -12.23
C SER A 84 -1.62 3.85 -12.14
N GLU A 85 -2.91 4.07 -11.88
CA GLU A 85 -3.48 5.41 -11.68
C GLU A 85 -2.83 6.11 -10.47
N LEU A 86 -2.72 5.43 -9.33
CA LEU A 86 -2.05 5.96 -8.13
C LEU A 86 -0.57 6.28 -8.38
N GLN A 87 0.14 5.45 -9.15
CA GLN A 87 1.52 5.70 -9.52
C GLN A 87 1.65 6.94 -10.41
N ASP A 88 0.71 7.14 -11.35
CA ASP A 88 0.70 8.30 -12.23
C ASP A 88 0.33 9.59 -11.49
N PHE A 89 -0.59 9.53 -10.51
CA PHE A 89 -0.84 10.66 -9.62
C PHE A 89 0.38 11.01 -8.78
N THR A 90 1.09 10.00 -8.27
CA THR A 90 2.36 10.20 -7.54
C THR A 90 3.37 10.92 -8.41
N LYS A 91 3.61 10.47 -9.65
CA LYS A 91 4.53 11.12 -10.60
C LYS A 91 4.14 12.56 -10.90
N ARG A 92 2.85 12.84 -11.06
CA ARG A 92 2.35 14.21 -11.30
C ARG A 92 2.58 15.11 -10.09
N ALA A 93 2.30 14.62 -8.89
CA ALA A 93 2.54 15.35 -7.64
C ALA A 93 4.03 15.66 -7.46
N THR A 94 4.91 14.66 -7.60
CA THR A 94 6.36 14.84 -7.43
C THR A 94 6.95 15.76 -8.49
N ALA A 95 6.52 15.66 -9.75
CA ALA A 95 6.96 16.56 -10.82
C ALA A 95 6.53 18.02 -10.57
N LEU A 96 5.34 18.24 -10.02
CA LEU A 96 4.86 19.57 -9.65
C LEU A 96 5.70 20.16 -8.52
N ILE A 97 5.93 19.39 -7.45
CA ILE A 97 6.73 19.82 -6.30
C ILE A 97 8.17 20.10 -6.73
N ALA A 98 8.79 19.22 -7.51
CA ALA A 98 10.14 19.40 -8.02
C ALA A 98 10.31 20.67 -8.88
N ARG A 99 9.27 21.07 -9.63
CA ARG A 99 9.29 22.31 -10.42
C ARG A 99 9.12 23.58 -9.60
N ARG A 100 8.42 23.50 -8.46
CA ARG A 100 8.04 24.67 -7.65
C ARG A 100 9.00 24.87 -6.47
N GLN A 101 9.25 23.80 -5.73
CA GLN A 101 10.06 23.79 -4.51
C GLN A 101 10.65 22.38 -4.28
N PRO A 102 11.79 22.05 -4.92
CA PRO A 102 12.40 20.72 -4.83
C PRO A 102 12.63 20.21 -3.40
N ASP A 103 13.05 21.10 -2.50
CA ASP A 103 13.43 20.75 -1.13
C ASP A 103 12.23 20.56 -0.18
N ALA A 104 11.01 20.82 -0.66
CA ALA A 104 9.79 20.68 0.12
C ALA A 104 9.37 19.23 0.31
N LEU A 105 9.70 18.33 -0.62
CA LEU A 105 9.23 16.94 -0.58
C LEU A 105 10.11 16.10 0.36
N ILE A 106 9.48 15.44 1.33
CA ILE A 106 10.13 14.40 2.15
C ILE A 106 9.91 13.04 1.53
N SER A 107 8.66 12.70 1.23
CA SER A 107 8.29 11.44 0.60
C SER A 107 6.96 11.56 -0.13
N ALA A 108 6.79 10.77 -1.18
CA ALA A 108 5.50 10.56 -1.83
C ALA A 108 5.40 9.15 -2.37
N GLY A 109 4.22 8.57 -2.31
CA GLY A 109 3.98 7.22 -2.81
C GLY A 109 2.52 6.79 -2.72
N PRO A 110 2.14 5.75 -3.48
CA PRO A 110 0.83 5.14 -3.34
C PRO A 110 0.69 4.44 -1.99
N ASP A 111 -0.51 4.48 -1.43
CA ASP A 111 -0.94 3.64 -0.31
C ASP A 111 -2.16 2.83 -0.72
N PRO A 112 -2.00 1.51 -0.91
CA PRO A 112 -3.10 0.64 -1.30
C PRO A 112 -4.16 0.51 -0.19
N SER A 113 -3.79 0.69 1.09
CA SER A 113 -4.72 0.53 2.21
C SER A 113 -5.78 1.63 2.28
N THR A 114 -5.44 2.84 1.84
CA THR A 114 -6.36 3.98 1.75
C THR A 114 -6.83 4.27 0.33
N ASN A 115 -6.28 3.55 -0.67
CA ASN A 115 -6.48 3.79 -2.11
C ASN A 115 -6.19 5.24 -2.54
N LYS A 116 -5.11 5.81 -1.98
CA LYS A 116 -4.67 7.20 -2.16
C LYS A 116 -3.16 7.27 -2.38
N ILE A 117 -2.65 8.46 -2.65
CA ILE A 117 -1.24 8.79 -2.58
C ILE A 117 -0.97 9.57 -1.29
N TYR A 118 0.12 9.26 -0.60
CA TYR A 118 0.67 10.15 0.42
C TYR A 118 1.62 11.14 -0.22
N VAL A 119 1.55 12.37 0.25
CA VAL A 119 2.55 13.41 -0.01
C VAL A 119 2.94 13.98 1.35
N VAL A 120 4.23 13.88 1.69
CA VAL A 120 4.79 14.41 2.93
C VAL A 120 5.68 15.59 2.58
N LEU A 121 5.32 16.77 3.10
CA LEU A 121 6.07 18.01 2.89
C LEU A 121 6.81 18.41 4.17
N ARG A 122 7.97 19.05 4.00
CA ARG A 122 8.79 19.59 5.10
C ARG A 122 8.15 20.81 5.77
N GLU A 123 7.54 21.66 4.97
CA GLU A 123 6.95 22.91 5.44
C GLU A 123 5.63 23.18 4.72
N PRO A 124 4.70 23.88 5.37
CA PRO A 124 3.46 24.30 4.71
C PRO A 124 3.74 25.41 3.69
N ASP A 125 3.60 25.11 2.40
CA ASP A 125 3.46 26.13 1.36
C ASP A 125 2.03 26.11 0.81
N ARG A 126 1.26 27.16 1.14
CA ARG A 126 -0.14 27.29 0.72
C ARG A 126 -0.30 27.29 -0.80
N SER A 127 0.57 28.00 -1.53
CA SER A 127 0.46 28.09 -2.99
C SER A 127 0.73 26.73 -3.64
N LEU A 128 1.71 25.98 -3.13
CA LEU A 128 2.02 24.64 -3.60
C LEU A 128 0.86 23.67 -3.31
N ILE A 129 0.33 23.70 -2.09
CA ILE A 129 -0.78 22.85 -1.66
C ILE A 129 -2.04 23.12 -2.52
N GLU A 130 -2.39 24.38 -2.75
CA GLU A 130 -3.52 24.76 -3.61
C GLU A 130 -3.32 24.30 -5.07
N GLU A 131 -2.08 24.27 -5.56
CA GLU A 131 -1.77 23.78 -6.90
C GLU A 131 -1.86 22.25 -7.00
N LEU A 132 -1.42 21.53 -5.97
CA LEU A 132 -1.58 20.08 -5.86
C LEU A 132 -3.06 19.68 -5.87
N TYR A 133 -3.89 20.33 -5.06
CA TYR A 133 -5.34 20.06 -5.03
C TYR A 133 -6.06 20.40 -6.34
N ARG A 134 -5.57 21.38 -7.11
CA ARG A 134 -6.10 21.69 -8.45
C ARG A 134 -5.62 20.70 -9.51
N SER A 135 -4.46 20.11 -9.32
CA SER A 135 -3.84 19.22 -10.30
C SER A 135 -4.30 17.78 -10.16
N LEU A 136 -4.69 17.34 -8.96
CA LEU A 136 -5.06 15.95 -8.69
C LEU A 136 -6.59 15.78 -8.49
N PRO A 137 -7.15 14.58 -8.71
CA PRO A 137 -8.54 14.27 -8.33
C PRO A 137 -8.87 14.62 -6.86
N GLN A 138 -10.12 15.03 -6.63
CA GLN A 138 -10.64 15.46 -5.32
C GLN A 138 -10.90 14.29 -4.36
N ASP A 139 -9.87 13.57 -3.93
CA ASP A 139 -9.94 12.47 -2.95
C ASP A 139 -8.64 11.68 -2.89
N VAL A 140 -7.82 11.76 -3.95
CA VAL A 140 -6.70 10.86 -4.14
C VAL A 140 -5.49 11.16 -3.26
N MET A 141 -5.43 12.30 -2.57
CA MET A 141 -4.23 12.74 -1.84
C MET A 141 -4.47 12.80 -0.34
N ILE A 142 -3.57 12.19 0.43
CA ILE A 142 -3.36 12.48 1.84
C ILE A 142 -2.10 13.32 1.96
N LEU A 143 -2.24 14.52 2.51
CA LEU A 143 -1.13 15.45 2.73
C LEU A 143 -0.73 15.41 4.20
N SER A 144 0.56 15.21 4.45
CA SER A 144 1.18 15.37 5.77
C SER A 144 2.25 16.46 5.72
N ILE A 145 2.42 17.18 6.83
CA ILE A 145 3.46 18.20 6.98
C ILE A 145 4.30 17.82 8.19
N GLU A 146 5.58 17.55 7.97
CA GLU A 146 6.56 17.33 9.03
C GLU A 146 7.41 18.58 9.20
N SER A 147 6.92 19.52 10.01
CA SER A 147 7.71 20.69 10.40
C SER A 147 8.89 20.23 11.25
N GLY A 148 10.10 20.43 10.74
CA GLY A 148 11.32 20.01 11.40
C GLY A 148 11.52 20.61 12.79
N THR A 149 11.18 19.85 13.83
CA THR A 149 11.96 19.83 15.07
C THR A 149 12.51 18.43 15.28
N TRP A 150 13.47 18.06 14.43
CA TRP A 150 14.44 17.04 14.77
C TRP A 150 15.57 17.72 15.54
N THR A 151 15.46 17.83 16.86
CA THR A 151 16.64 18.01 17.70
C THR A 151 17.48 16.74 17.57
N SER A 152 18.45 16.74 16.68
CA SER A 152 19.53 15.76 16.70
C SER A 152 20.26 15.92 18.03
N TYR A 153 20.03 14.99 18.96
CA TYR A 153 20.86 14.81 20.14
C TYR A 153 22.23 14.36 19.62
N VAL A 154 23.19 15.28 19.56
CA VAL A 154 24.60 14.93 19.37
C VAL A 154 25.11 14.57 20.76
N PRO A 155 25.45 13.30 21.07
CA PRO A 155 26.21 13.02 22.27
C PRO A 155 27.58 13.67 22.06
N LEU A 156 27.95 14.60 22.95
CA LEU A 156 29.32 15.06 23.05
C LEU A 156 30.18 13.83 23.42
N ALA A 157 31.09 13.46 22.52
CA ALA A 157 32.23 12.60 22.81
C ALA A 157 33.40 13.45 23.28
#